data_AF-A0A535XG81-F1
#
_entry.id   AF-A0A535XG81-F1
#
_cell.length_a   1.000
_cell.length_b   1.000
_cell.length_c   1.000
_cell.angle_alpha   90.00
_cell.angle_beta   90.00
_cell.angle_gamma   90.00
#
_symmetry.space_group_name_H-M   'P 1'
#
loop_
_entity.id
_entity.type
_entity.pdbx_description
1 polymer ?
#
loop_
_entity_poly.entity_id
_entity_poly.type
_entity_poly.pdbx_seq_one_letter_code
_entity_poly.pdbx_strand_id
1 'polypeptide(L)'
;MDVIGGITDYQRLDKLCDLGYIATFLVVAARWSGLERVVAFVLFGYRMIGEVAFEITGQRALLLLFPNVFEFWFVAVAARRHYRADRALTPRQASLALLILLIAKEAQEYFLHVDRFLDQFSALGALQGVWHTITGR
;
A
#
# COMPACT_ATOMS: atom_id res chain seq x y z
N MET A 1 12.18 34.44 -12.15
CA MET A 1 11.18 33.69 -12.91
C MET A 1 11.64 32.26 -12.89
N ASP A 2 11.19 31.57 -11.85
CA ASP A 2 11.82 30.41 -11.21
C ASP A 2 11.74 29.20 -12.16
N VAL A 3 12.83 28.63 -12.67
CA VAL A 3 13.85 27.79 -12.01
C VAL A 3 13.19 26.59 -11.29
N ILE A 4 13.14 25.46 -12.00
CA ILE A 4 12.72 24.09 -11.59
C ILE A 4 11.21 23.80 -11.66
N GLY A 5 10.71 23.59 -12.87
CA GLY A 5 9.42 22.94 -13.17
C GLY A 5 9.47 21.42 -12.98
N GLY A 6 9.76 20.95 -11.76
CA GLY A 6 10.11 19.54 -11.51
C GLY A 6 9.21 18.74 -10.57
N ILE A 7 8.23 19.35 -9.89
CA ILE A 7 7.52 18.66 -8.79
C ILE A 7 6.03 18.44 -9.10
N THR A 8 5.39 19.33 -9.87
CA THR A 8 3.94 19.23 -10.14
C THR A 8 3.58 18.17 -11.18
N ASP A 9 4.35 18.06 -12.27
CA ASP A 9 4.06 17.06 -13.31
C ASP A 9 4.41 15.65 -12.86
N TYR A 10 5.51 15.48 -12.11
CA TYR A 10 5.88 14.17 -11.58
C TYR A 10 4.83 13.66 -10.59
N GLN A 11 4.34 14.51 -9.68
CA GLN A 11 3.32 14.13 -8.71
C GLN A 11 1.96 13.81 -9.37
N ARG A 12 1.61 14.53 -10.45
CA ARG A 12 0.40 14.22 -11.23
C ARG A 12 0.55 12.92 -12.03
N LEU A 13 1.71 12.70 -12.63
CA LEU A 13 2.02 11.48 -13.37
C LEU A 13 2.00 10.27 -12.43
N ASP A 14 2.61 10.38 -11.26
CA ASP A 14 2.62 9.36 -10.22
C ASP A 14 1.19 8.98 -9.79
N LYS A 15 0.33 9.97 -9.51
CA LYS A 15 -1.08 9.73 -9.18
C LYS A 15 -1.87 9.08 -10.34
N LEU A 16 -1.59 9.48 -11.58
CA LEU A 16 -2.19 8.86 -12.78
C LEU A 16 -1.76 7.41 -12.95
N CYS A 17 -0.48 7.11 -12.72
CA CYS A 17 0.05 5.75 -12.73
C CYS A 17 -0.59 4.91 -11.62
N ASP A 18 -0.73 5.45 -10.41
CA ASP A 18 -1.40 4.80 -9.29
C ASP A 18 -2.84 4.43 -9.62
N LEU A 19 -3.62 5.39 -10.13
CA LEU A 19 -5.00 5.15 -10.53
C LEU A 19 -5.10 4.13 -11.69
N GLY A 20 -4.19 4.23 -12.66
CA GLY A 20 -4.14 3.34 -13.82
C GLY A 20 -3.89 1.89 -13.43
N TYR A 21 -2.93 1.64 -12.53
CA TYR A 21 -2.63 0.28 -12.07
C TYR A 21 -3.81 -0.30 -11.27
N ILE A 22 -4.40 0.47 -10.34
CA ILE A 22 -5.58 0.06 -9.55
C ILE A 22 -6.80 -0.22 -10.43
N ALA A 23 -7.03 0.61 -11.45
CA ALA A 23 -8.09 0.38 -12.42
C ALA A 23 -7.87 -0.94 -13.19
N THR A 24 -6.62 -1.24 -13.56
CA THR A 24 -6.28 -2.50 -14.24
C THR A 24 -6.59 -3.72 -13.36
N PHE A 25 -6.31 -3.65 -12.06
CA PHE A 25 -6.67 -4.70 -11.11
C PHE A 25 -8.19 -4.84 -10.97
N LEU A 26 -8.94 -3.73 -10.98
CA LEU A 26 -10.39 -3.77 -10.96
C LEU A 26 -10.97 -4.46 -12.21
N VAL A 27 -10.41 -4.19 -13.39
CA VAL A 27 -10.81 -4.86 -14.65
C VAL A 27 -10.62 -6.38 -14.54
N VAL A 28 -9.51 -6.83 -13.96
CA VAL A 28 -9.27 -8.26 -13.73
C VAL A 28 -10.25 -8.82 -12.69
N ALA A 29 -10.46 -8.10 -11.58
CA ALA A 29 -11.39 -8.52 -10.53
C ALA A 29 -12.85 -8.57 -11.01
N ALA A 30 -13.23 -7.73 -11.98
CA ALA A 30 -14.55 -7.75 -12.61
C ALA A 30 -14.82 -9.05 -13.38
N ARG A 31 -13.77 -9.76 -13.82
CA ARG A 31 -13.87 -11.10 -14.45
C ARG A 31 -14.06 -12.22 -13.43
N TRP A 32 -13.99 -11.93 -12.13
CA TRP A 32 -14.27 -12.91 -11.09
C TRP A 32 -15.78 -13.06 -10.85
N SER A 33 -16.18 -14.14 -10.19
CA SER A 33 -17.58 -14.48 -9.94
C SER A 33 -17.84 -14.65 -8.44
N GLY A 34 -19.06 -14.32 -8.01
CA GLY A 34 -19.48 -14.46 -6.62
C GLY A 34 -18.88 -13.42 -5.66
N LEU A 35 -18.55 -13.87 -4.45
CA LEU A 35 -18.07 -13.02 -3.36
C LEU A 35 -16.72 -12.36 -3.66
N GLU A 36 -15.85 -13.01 -4.44
CA GLU A 36 -14.55 -12.48 -4.86
C GLU A 36 -14.68 -11.11 -5.53
N ARG A 37 -15.63 -11.02 -6.46
CA ARG A 37 -15.94 -9.80 -7.21
C ARG A 37 -16.52 -8.73 -6.28
N VAL A 38 -17.53 -9.09 -5.49
CA VAL A 38 -18.22 -8.12 -4.61
C VAL A 38 -17.25 -7.49 -3.62
N VAL A 39 -16.41 -8.31 -2.97
CA VAL A 39 -15.39 -7.82 -2.03
C VAL A 39 -14.37 -6.93 -2.75
N ALA A 40 -13.92 -7.29 -3.95
CA ALA A 40 -13.01 -6.46 -4.72
C ALA A 40 -13.60 -5.08 -5.06
N PHE A 41 -14.86 -5.00 -5.50
CA PHE A 41 -15.52 -3.72 -5.77
C PHE A 41 -15.72 -2.88 -4.51
N VAL A 42 -16.10 -3.50 -3.39
CA VAL A 42 -16.26 -2.80 -2.10
C VAL A 42 -14.93 -2.24 -1.62
N LEU A 43 -13.85 -3.03 -1.66
CA LEU A 43 -12.51 -2.60 -1.26
C LEU A 43 -11.95 -1.52 -2.18
N PHE A 44 -12.22 -1.60 -3.49
CA PHE A 44 -11.87 -0.56 -4.43
C PHE A 44 -12.58 0.75 -4.09
N GLY A 45 -13.91 0.71 -3.87
CA GLY A 45 -14.67 1.89 -3.47
C GLY A 45 -14.20 2.48 -2.15
N TYR A 46 -13.91 1.63 -1.17
CA TYR A 46 -13.33 2.03 0.12
C TYR A 46 -11.99 2.75 -0.06
N ARG A 47 -11.12 2.25 -0.95
CA ARG A 47 -9.84 2.88 -1.27
C ARG A 47 -10.02 4.25 -1.94
N MET A 48 -10.92 4.37 -2.92
CA MET A 48 -11.18 5.63 -3.60
C MET A 48 -11.73 6.70 -2.64
N ILE A 49 -12.57 6.31 -1.69
CA ILE A 49 -13.03 7.22 -0.63
C ILE A 49 -11.85 7.72 0.19
N GLY A 50 -10.90 6.85 0.55
CA GLY A 50 -9.68 7.22 1.25
C GLY A 50 -8.81 8.22 0.48
N GLU A 51 -8.61 8.00 -0.82
CA GLU A 51 -7.84 8.90 -1.70
C GLU A 51 -8.52 10.27 -1.83
N VAL A 52 -9.83 10.32 -2.04
CA VAL A 52 -10.60 11.57 -2.12
C VAL A 52 -10.60 12.30 -0.77
N ALA A 53 -10.77 11.57 0.34
CA ALA A 53 -10.75 12.16 1.67
C ALA A 53 -9.36 12.72 2.01
N PHE A 54 -8.28 12.05 1.61
CA PHE A 54 -6.92 12.57 1.71
C PHE A 54 -6.71 13.84 0.89
N GLU A 55 -7.22 13.89 -0.34
CA GLU A 55 -7.10 15.08 -1.20
C GLU A 55 -7.81 16.30 -0.60
N ILE A 56 -8.91 16.10 0.12
CA ILE A 56 -9.65 17.17 0.81
C ILE A 56 -8.97 17.58 2.12
N THR A 57 -8.49 16.62 2.91
CA THR A 57 -7.98 16.88 4.27
C THR A 57 -6.48 17.10 4.37
N GLY A 58 -5.71 16.62 3.39
CA GLY A 58 -4.24 16.60 3.40
C GLY A 58 -3.60 15.69 4.46
N GLN A 59 -4.40 14.95 5.23
CA GLN A 59 -3.91 14.17 6.37
C GLN A 59 -3.49 12.77 5.95
N ARG A 60 -2.17 12.51 5.98
CA ARG A 60 -1.59 11.19 5.68
C ARG A 60 -2.14 10.07 6.57
N ALA A 61 -2.64 10.40 7.76
CA ALA A 61 -3.29 9.45 8.67
C ALA A 61 -4.56 8.80 8.06
N LEU A 62 -5.25 9.48 7.15
CA LEU A 62 -6.37 8.85 6.44
C LEU A 62 -5.89 7.74 5.51
N LEU A 63 -4.73 7.87 4.86
CA LEU A 63 -4.18 6.79 4.03
C LEU A 63 -3.78 5.56 4.87
N LEU A 64 -3.45 5.77 6.16
CA LEU A 64 -3.24 4.69 7.12
C LEU A 64 -4.57 4.06 7.57
N LEU A 65 -5.63 4.86 7.70
CA LEU A 65 -6.98 4.38 8.02
C LEU A 65 -7.66 3.65 6.84
N PHE A 66 -7.35 4.05 5.62
CA PHE A 66 -7.81 3.43 4.36
C PHE A 66 -6.66 2.68 3.67
N PRO A 67 -6.13 1.61 4.29
CA PRO A 67 -5.04 0.86 3.69
C PRO A 67 -5.41 0.29 2.33
N ASN A 68 -4.39 -0.05 1.54
CA ASN A 68 -4.57 -0.77 0.28
C ASN A 68 -4.95 -2.25 0.49
N VAL A 69 -6.00 -2.51 1.25
CA VAL A 69 -6.54 -3.87 1.46
C VAL A 69 -7.01 -4.47 0.14
N PHE A 70 -7.34 -3.63 -0.84
CA PHE A 70 -7.67 -4.05 -2.20
C PHE A 70 -6.53 -4.80 -2.89
N GLU A 71 -5.29 -4.28 -2.91
CA GLU A 71 -4.13 -4.99 -3.49
C GLU A 71 -3.94 -6.36 -2.86
N PHE A 72 -3.95 -6.40 -1.54
CA PHE A 72 -3.72 -7.61 -0.79
C PHE A 72 -4.82 -8.65 -1.05
N TRP A 73 -6.08 -8.21 -1.07
CA TRP A 73 -7.22 -9.05 -1.47
C TRP A 73 -7.06 -9.55 -2.90
N PHE A 74 -6.66 -8.66 -3.82
CA PHE A 74 -6.47 -8.97 -5.22
C PHE A 74 -5.42 -10.07 -5.41
N VAL A 75 -4.24 -9.92 -4.79
CA VAL A 75 -3.17 -10.91 -4.83
C VAL A 75 -3.60 -12.22 -4.18
N ALA A 76 -4.29 -12.20 -3.05
CA ALA A 76 -4.77 -13.41 -2.39
C ALA A 76 -5.75 -14.20 -3.27
N VAL A 77 -6.71 -13.53 -3.90
CA VAL A 77 -7.66 -14.16 -4.82
C VAL A 77 -6.98 -14.63 -6.10
N ALA A 78 -6.07 -13.82 -6.67
CA ALA A 78 -5.32 -14.18 -7.87
C ALA A 78 -4.43 -15.41 -7.64
N ALA A 79 -3.66 -15.43 -6.54
CA ALA A 79 -2.84 -16.58 -6.14
C ALA A 79 -3.72 -17.82 -5.91
N ARG A 80 -4.85 -17.66 -5.22
CA ARG A 80 -5.78 -18.78 -4.99
C ARG A 80 -6.34 -19.35 -6.29
N ARG A 81 -6.80 -18.51 -7.21
CA ARG A 81 -7.27 -18.97 -8.54
C ARG A 81 -6.16 -19.62 -9.35
N HIS A 82 -4.93 -19.14 -9.23
CA HIS A 82 -3.76 -19.73 -9.91
C HIS A 82 -3.41 -21.12 -9.35
N TYR A 83 -3.41 -21.30 -8.03
CA TYR A 83 -3.03 -22.56 -7.40
C TYR A 83 -4.19 -23.55 -7.20
N ARG A 84 -5.44 -23.09 -7.09
CA ARG A 84 -6.63 -23.91 -6.80
C ARG A 84 -7.90 -23.33 -7.45
N ALA A 85 -8.09 -23.60 -8.74
CA ALA A 85 -9.21 -23.08 -9.53
C ALA A 85 -10.61 -23.60 -9.11
N ASP A 86 -10.70 -24.75 -8.42
CA ASP A 86 -11.97 -25.51 -8.29
C ASP A 86 -12.84 -25.25 -7.05
N ARG A 87 -12.56 -24.24 -6.22
CA ARG A 87 -13.38 -24.00 -5.01
C ARG A 87 -13.88 -22.56 -4.91
N ALA A 88 -15.20 -22.38 -4.84
CA ALA A 88 -15.80 -21.11 -4.47
C ALA A 88 -15.26 -20.61 -3.11
N LEU A 89 -15.08 -19.30 -2.97
CA LEU A 89 -14.57 -18.68 -1.75
C LEU A 89 -15.67 -18.67 -0.68
N THR A 90 -15.43 -19.34 0.44
CA THR A 90 -16.37 -19.33 1.58
C THR A 90 -16.24 -18.01 2.34
N PRO A 91 -17.33 -17.40 2.85
CA PRO A 91 -17.27 -16.15 3.61
C PRO A 91 -16.25 -16.16 4.77
N ARG A 92 -16.10 -17.30 5.45
CA ARG A 92 -15.09 -17.49 6.52
C ARG A 92 -13.64 -17.42 6.03
N GLN A 93 -13.37 -17.89 4.81
CA GLN A 93 -12.02 -17.81 4.22
C GLN A 93 -11.72 -16.38 3.79
N ALA A 94 -12.72 -15.68 3.25
CA ALA A 94 -12.61 -14.26 2.92
C ALA A 94 -12.31 -13.42 4.16
N SER A 95 -13.05 -13.63 5.26
CA SER A 95 -12.85 -12.90 6.51
C SER A 95 -11.50 -13.20 7.15
N LEU A 96 -11.04 -14.46 7.12
CA LEU A 96 -9.73 -14.83 7.64
C LEU A 96 -8.60 -14.19 6.82
N ALA A 97 -8.73 -14.19 5.48
CA ALA A 97 -7.76 -13.51 4.61
C ALA A 97 -7.72 -12.01 4.92
N LEU A 98 -8.87 -11.34 4.99
CA LEU A 98 -8.94 -9.92 5.35
C LEU A 98 -8.33 -9.63 6.73
N LEU A 99 -8.54 -10.51 7.72
CA LEU A 99 -7.96 -10.39 9.04
C LEU A 99 -6.42 -10.50 8.99
N ILE A 100 -5.89 -11.49 8.26
CA ILE A 100 -4.44 -11.66 8.09
C ILE A 100 -3.83 -10.44 7.39
N LEU A 101 -4.49 -9.92 6.37
CA LEU A 101 -4.02 -8.74 5.64
C LEU A 101 -4.04 -7.47 6.50
N LEU A 102 -5.06 -7.31 7.33
CA LEU A 102 -5.13 -6.22 8.29
C LEU A 102 -3.96 -6.30 9.29
N ILE A 103 -3.67 -7.49 9.83
CA ILE A 103 -2.53 -7.70 10.73
C ILE A 103 -1.19 -7.43 10.02
N ALA A 104 -1.03 -7.91 8.79
CA ALA A 104 0.18 -7.66 7.99
C ALA A 104 0.41 -6.16 7.75
N LYS A 105 -0.68 -5.41 7.52
CA LYS A 105 -0.64 -3.95 7.36
C LYS A 105 -0.25 -3.22 8.65
N GLU A 106 -0.85 -3.59 9.78
CA GLU A 106 -0.48 -3.02 11.08
C GLU A 106 0.99 -3.33 11.42
N ALA A 107 1.47 -4.53 11.08
CA ALA A 107 2.89 -4.87 11.21
C ALA A 107 3.77 -3.98 10.32
N GLN A 108 3.40 -3.76 9.05
CA GLN A 108 4.14 -2.87 8.15
C GLN A 108 4.20 -1.43 8.68
N GLU A 109 3.08 -0.91 9.19
CA GLU A 109 3.02 0.43 9.78
C GLU A 109 3.88 0.55 11.05
N TYR A 110 3.89 -0.50 11.87
CA TYR A 110 4.80 -0.63 13.00
C TYR A 110 6.27 -0.64 12.55
N PHE A 111 6.63 -1.43 11.54
CA PHE A 111 7.99 -1.45 11.00
C PHE A 111 8.42 -0.08 10.43
N LEU A 112 7.53 0.63 9.72
CA LEU A 112 7.82 1.98 9.23
C LEU A 112 8.01 3.01 10.36
N HIS A 113 7.32 2.84 11.50
CA HIS A 113 7.58 3.66 12.69
C HIS A 113 8.87 3.25 13.43
N VAL A 114 9.22 1.96 13.42
CA VAL A 114 10.49 1.45 13.96
C VAL A 114 11.68 1.87 13.10
N ASP A 115 11.56 1.92 11.77
CA ASP A 115 12.64 2.41 10.89
C ASP A 115 12.85 3.92 11.03
N ARG A 116 11.82 4.73 11.25
CA ARG A 116 11.99 6.14 11.68
C ARG A 116 12.73 6.26 13.02
N PHE A 117 12.65 5.24 13.87
CA PHE A 117 13.42 5.14 15.12
C PHE A 117 14.87 4.73 14.85
N LEU A 118 15.13 3.90 13.82
CA LEU A 118 16.47 3.49 13.38
C LEU A 118 17.20 4.58 12.55
N ASP A 119 16.47 5.49 11.90
CA ASP A 119 17.02 6.67 11.23
C ASP A 119 17.72 7.62 12.21
N GLN A 120 17.31 7.63 13.49
CA GLN A 120 18.05 8.37 14.53
C GLN A 120 19.37 7.71 14.94
N PHE A 121 19.63 6.45 14.55
CA PHE A 121 20.81 5.71 15.03
C PHE A 121 21.73 5.07 13.97
N SER A 122 21.32 4.81 12.72
CA SER A 122 22.05 3.79 11.93
C SER A 122 22.92 4.24 10.75
N ALA A 123 22.84 5.46 10.22
CA ALA A 123 23.68 5.83 9.06
C ALA A 123 24.78 6.84 9.40
N LEU A 124 24.44 7.92 10.10
CA LEU A 124 25.38 9.01 10.36
C LEU A 124 26.33 8.71 11.52
N GLY A 125 25.87 7.98 12.56
CA GLY A 125 26.69 7.64 13.73
C GLY A 125 27.81 6.63 13.41
N ALA A 126 27.53 5.62 12.58
CA ALA A 126 28.53 4.64 12.16
C ALA A 126 29.55 5.25 11.19
N LEU A 127 29.09 6.09 10.25
CA LEU A 127 29.98 6.81 9.33
C LEU A 127 30.84 7.84 10.05
N GLN A 128 30.30 8.61 11.01
CA GLN A 128 31.10 9.54 11.82
C GLN A 128 32.08 8.82 12.74
N GLY A 129 31.69 7.70 13.34
CA GLY A 129 32.59 6.90 14.18
C GLY A 129 33.78 6.36 13.39
N VAL A 130 33.53 5.77 12.23
CA VAL A 130 34.60 5.27 11.34
C VAL A 130 35.45 6.41 10.78
N TRP A 131 34.83 7.54 10.40
CA TRP A 131 35.55 8.72 9.93
C TRP A 131 36.50 9.27 10.99
N HIS A 132 36.03 9.45 12.23
CA HIS A 132 36.85 9.94 13.34
C HIS A 132 38.03 9.00 13.67
N THR A 133 37.83 7.68 13.61
CA THR A 133 38.92 6.71 13.80
C THR A 133 39.97 6.77 12.68
N ILE A 134 39.58 7.13 11.45
CA ILE A 134 40.50 7.21 10.31
C ILE A 134 41.22 8.57 10.25
N THR A 135 40.55 9.69 10.55
CA THR A 135 41.15 11.03 10.45
C THR A 135 41.79 11.55 11.74
N GLY A 136 41.63 10.87 12.89
CA GLY A 136 42.36 11.21 14.12
C GLY A 136 42.14 12.62 14.65
N ARG A 137 40.95 13.19 14.40
CA ARG A 137 40.44 14.43 15.00
C ARG A 137 38.96 14.30 15.28
#